data_AF-A0A833QNI8-F1
#
_entry.id   AF-A0A833QNI8-F1
#
_cell.length_a   1.000
_cell.length_b   1.000
_cell.length_c   1.000
_cell.angle_alpha   90.00
_cell.angle_beta   90.00
_cell.angle_gamma   90.00
#
_symmetry.space_group_name_H-M   'P 1'
#
loop_
_entity.id
_entity.type
_entity.pdbx_description
1 polymer ?
#
loop_
_entity_poly.entity_id
_entity_poly.type
_entity_poly.pdbx_seq_one_letter_code
_entity_poly.pdbx_strand_id
1 'polypeptide(L)'
;MAESNPNASVPATTSSSSAAASDPTAAEKAICPICYDHLHTVSELLQSIPDCGHVFHEVCLRHWSDYCPVGKDPTCPVCKQCYAQHPPIRLYFQSTANSDSTDAEEPATNPDRITANLPQGAVIRMELRISALDARVREVDYKVNRLFRESADREVTLLCELTRQEQLHTENITELAKKISECKNLKKKNSSLSKELSALKSENRKLKSRCNILTRSEARTQRKLDEALKLNELLKERMEELQREREGTTRKALGKRKAEAISSKLYASLKNEKASKKRKAEAVISDTKRTVIVTKSMVGKKALVLNESAGCTDAGEKVSGKNESSNATGTQKSVRRVRELRSLIQSQKADVEVALPRIGNRGKGQRSKVSKN
;
A
#
# COMPACT_ATOMS: atom_id res chain seq x y z
N MET A 1 -11.90 6.05 14.48
CA MET A 1 -13.35 5.74 14.48
C MET A 1 -13.71 5.54 15.93
N ALA A 2 -14.23 6.62 16.53
CA ALA A 2 -14.58 6.69 17.95
C ALA A 2 -16.09 6.49 18.04
N GLU A 3 -16.51 5.48 18.79
CA GLU A 3 -17.92 5.24 19.10
C GLU A 3 -18.23 5.85 20.47
N SER A 4 -19.09 6.86 20.46
CA SER A 4 -19.66 7.49 21.65
C SER A 4 -21.17 7.51 21.46
N ASN A 5 -21.88 6.71 22.27
CA ASN A 5 -23.33 6.68 22.36
C ASN A 5 -23.73 7.17 23.76
N PRO A 6 -24.50 8.28 23.88
CA PRO A 6 -25.12 8.65 25.14
C PRO A 6 -26.64 8.81 25.06
N ASN A 7 -27.29 8.44 26.17
CA ASN A 7 -28.62 8.86 26.66
C ASN A 7 -29.86 8.52 25.82
N ALA A 8 -30.80 7.69 26.28
CA ALA A 8 -31.61 7.78 27.52
C ALA A 8 -32.36 9.11 27.65
N SER A 9 -33.65 9.09 27.33
CA SER A 9 -34.64 10.10 27.73
C SER A 9 -36.04 9.46 27.72
N VAL A 10 -36.60 9.33 28.92
CA VAL A 10 -38.03 9.14 29.20
C VAL A 10 -38.46 10.40 29.96
N PRO A 11 -39.62 11.00 29.64
CA PRO A 11 -40.60 11.16 30.72
C PRO A 11 -42.06 11.09 30.22
N ALA A 12 -42.97 10.58 31.06
CA ALA A 12 -44.14 11.34 31.52
C ALA A 12 -45.06 10.49 32.41
N THR A 13 -45.31 11.07 33.58
CA THR A 13 -46.30 10.79 34.61
C THR A 13 -47.75 10.94 34.15
N THR A 14 -48.65 10.12 34.69
CA THR A 14 -50.01 10.56 35.06
C THR A 14 -50.49 9.84 36.32
N SER A 15 -50.91 10.66 37.28
CA SER A 15 -51.46 10.39 38.60
C SER A 15 -52.97 10.12 38.55
N SER A 16 -53.49 9.35 39.51
CA SER A 16 -54.90 9.38 39.91
C SER A 16 -55.04 8.97 41.38
N SER A 17 -55.88 9.72 42.08
CA SER A 17 -55.99 9.89 43.54
C SER A 17 -57.30 9.32 44.10
N SER A 18 -57.31 8.92 45.38
CA SER A 18 -58.53 9.01 46.23
C SER A 18 -58.21 9.04 47.75
N ALA A 19 -58.80 10.03 48.40
CA ALA A 19 -58.88 10.40 49.84
C ALA A 19 -59.69 9.37 50.69
N ALA A 20 -59.86 9.41 52.03
CA ALA A 20 -59.26 10.01 53.23
C ALA A 20 -60.03 9.42 54.46
N ALA A 21 -59.38 9.28 55.62
CA ALA A 21 -60.01 9.27 56.96
C ALA A 21 -58.94 9.45 58.05
N SER A 22 -59.27 10.18 59.12
CA SER A 22 -58.37 10.91 60.02
C SER A 22 -58.20 10.33 61.44
N ASP A 23 -56.98 10.49 61.99
CA ASP A 23 -56.54 10.54 63.42
C ASP A 23 -56.57 9.26 64.29
N PRO A 24 -55.68 9.06 65.33
CA PRO A 24 -54.78 10.03 65.98
C PRO A 24 -53.28 9.61 66.06
N THR A 25 -52.47 10.59 66.46
CA THR A 25 -51.05 10.54 66.86
C THR A 25 -50.02 10.63 65.73
N ALA A 26 -49.58 11.87 65.52
CA ALA A 26 -48.29 12.23 64.96
C ALA A 26 -47.12 11.72 65.85
N ALA A 27 -47.00 10.41 66.00
CA ALA A 27 -45.76 9.78 66.41
C ALA A 27 -44.85 9.78 65.18
N GLU A 28 -43.74 10.50 65.22
CA GLU A 28 -42.73 10.57 64.16
C GLU A 28 -42.42 9.15 63.68
N LYS A 29 -42.93 8.80 62.49
CA LYS A 29 -42.66 7.50 61.88
C LYS A 29 -41.17 7.47 61.57
N ALA A 30 -40.40 6.72 62.34
CA ALA A 30 -38.98 6.55 62.08
C ALA A 30 -38.79 6.00 60.66
N ILE A 31 -37.91 6.64 59.88
CA ILE A 31 -37.63 6.29 58.48
C ILE A 31 -36.26 5.61 58.43
N CYS A 32 -36.14 4.55 57.65
CA CYS A 32 -34.86 3.93 57.36
C CYS A 32 -34.03 4.87 56.48
N PRO A 33 -32.88 5.38 56.91
CA PRO A 33 -32.11 6.37 56.15
C PRO A 33 -31.37 5.77 54.93
N ILE A 34 -31.42 4.44 54.75
CA ILE A 34 -30.83 3.76 53.58
C ILE A 34 -31.83 3.74 52.41
N CYS A 35 -33.07 3.30 52.66
CA CYS A 35 -34.11 3.18 51.62
C CYS A 35 -35.12 4.33 51.62
N TYR A 36 -35.08 5.21 52.62
CA TYR A 36 -36.02 6.31 52.84
C TYR A 36 -37.48 5.87 53.02
N ASP A 37 -37.72 4.62 53.41
CA ASP A 37 -39.05 4.07 53.70
C ASP A 37 -39.31 3.95 55.21
N HIS A 38 -40.58 3.85 55.61
CA HIS A 38 -41.00 3.75 57.00
C HIS A 38 -40.53 2.45 57.67
N LEU A 39 -40.11 2.55 58.92
CA LEU A 39 -39.76 1.39 59.75
C LEU A 39 -41.05 0.83 60.40
N HIS A 40 -41.59 -0.25 59.85
CA HIS A 40 -42.79 -0.88 60.41
C HIS A 40 -42.43 -1.86 61.53
N THR A 41 -42.56 -1.42 62.78
CA THR A 41 -42.16 -2.18 63.99
C THR A 41 -42.89 -3.51 64.19
N VAL A 42 -44.05 -3.72 63.56
CA VAL A 42 -44.89 -4.93 63.73
C VAL A 42 -44.68 -5.95 62.60
N SER A 43 -44.36 -5.50 61.38
CA SER A 43 -44.33 -6.36 60.19
C SER A 43 -42.93 -6.62 59.63
N GLU A 44 -41.94 -5.77 59.98
CA GLU A 44 -40.62 -5.82 59.38
C GLU A 44 -39.53 -6.12 60.41
N LEU A 45 -38.47 -6.78 59.95
CA LEU A 45 -37.31 -7.09 60.78
C LEU A 45 -36.38 -5.88 60.83
N LEU A 46 -36.29 -5.27 62.02
CA LEU A 46 -35.47 -4.09 62.27
C LEU A 46 -34.19 -4.46 63.03
N GLN A 47 -33.10 -3.76 62.72
CA GLN A 47 -31.82 -3.88 63.40
C GLN A 47 -31.35 -2.51 63.89
N SER A 48 -30.69 -2.51 65.06
CA SER A 48 -30.00 -1.34 65.61
C SER A 48 -28.52 -1.60 65.75
N ILE A 49 -27.69 -0.57 65.54
CA ILE A 49 -26.26 -0.64 65.85
C ILE A 49 -26.08 -0.24 67.31
N PRO A 50 -25.61 -1.12 68.21
CA PRO A 50 -25.57 -0.85 69.66
C PRO A 50 -24.73 0.38 70.03
N ASP A 51 -23.62 0.58 69.31
CA ASP A 51 -22.67 1.65 69.59
C ASP A 51 -23.19 3.07 69.32
N CYS A 52 -24.21 3.21 68.45
CA CYS A 52 -24.73 4.52 68.06
C CYS A 52 -26.25 4.64 68.03
N GLY A 53 -26.98 3.54 68.25
CA GLY A 53 -28.44 3.51 68.37
C GLY A 53 -29.23 3.69 67.06
N HIS A 54 -28.58 3.86 65.91
CA HIS A 54 -29.29 4.03 64.63
C HIS A 54 -29.99 2.74 64.20
N VAL A 55 -31.23 2.86 63.72
CA VAL A 55 -32.11 1.74 63.35
C VAL A 55 -32.34 1.68 61.84
N PHE A 56 -32.33 0.46 61.29
CA PHE A 56 -32.49 0.19 59.86
C PHE A 56 -33.32 -1.09 59.66
N HIS A 57 -33.86 -1.30 58.46
CA HIS A 57 -34.29 -2.65 58.06
C HIS A 57 -33.10 -3.59 58.03
N GLU A 58 -33.30 -4.84 58.48
CA GLU A 58 -32.25 -5.87 58.46
C GLU A 58 -31.63 -6.03 57.07
N VAL A 59 -32.46 -6.04 56.05
CA VAL A 59 -32.02 -6.19 54.66
C VAL A 59 -31.16 -5.00 54.23
N CYS A 60 -31.57 -3.78 54.58
CA CYS A 60 -30.82 -2.57 54.19
C CYS A 60 -29.44 -2.53 54.85
N LEU A 61 -29.36 -2.85 56.14
CA LEU A 61 -28.09 -2.83 56.88
C LEU A 61 -27.15 -3.97 56.44
N ARG A 62 -27.69 -5.16 56.11
CA ARG A 62 -26.91 -6.27 55.56
C ARG A 62 -26.29 -5.91 54.21
N HIS A 63 -27.09 -5.36 53.28
CA HIS A 63 -26.56 -4.92 51.99
C HIS A 63 -25.48 -3.85 52.17
N TRP A 64 -25.67 -2.91 53.10
CA TRP A 64 -24.66 -1.91 53.41
C TRP A 64 -23.33 -2.53 53.88
N SER A 65 -23.37 -3.57 54.72
CA SER A 65 -22.15 -4.27 55.14
C SER A 65 -21.47 -5.02 54.00
N ASP A 66 -22.23 -5.57 53.04
CA ASP A 66 -21.69 -6.33 51.91
C ASP A 66 -20.92 -5.43 50.91
N TYR A 67 -21.25 -4.14 50.86
CA TYR A 67 -20.50 -3.15 50.07
C TYR A 67 -19.19 -2.70 50.72
N CYS A 68 -18.90 -3.11 51.96
CA CYS A 68 -17.64 -2.75 52.61
C CYS A 68 -16.46 -3.50 51.93
N PRO A 69 -15.37 -2.80 51.56
CA PRO A 69 -14.20 -3.45 50.97
C PRO A 69 -13.63 -4.54 51.89
N VAL A 70 -13.26 -5.68 51.31
CA VAL A 70 -12.67 -6.82 52.02
C VAL A 70 -11.49 -6.34 52.89
N GLY A 71 -11.59 -6.55 54.20
CA GLY A 71 -10.56 -6.18 55.18
C GLY A 71 -10.77 -4.85 55.91
N LYS A 72 -11.92 -4.17 55.71
CA LYS A 72 -12.32 -3.01 56.53
C LYS A 72 -13.51 -3.35 57.43
N ASP A 73 -13.49 -2.80 58.64
CA ASP A 73 -14.57 -2.97 59.59
C ASP A 73 -15.85 -2.26 59.12
N PRO A 74 -17.04 -2.84 59.36
CA PRO A 74 -18.30 -2.24 58.96
C PRO A 74 -18.61 -0.97 59.77
N THR A 75 -19.14 0.05 59.09
CA THR A 75 -19.42 1.37 59.68
C THR A 75 -20.87 1.79 59.52
N CYS A 76 -21.43 2.45 60.54
CA CYS A 76 -22.80 2.97 60.52
C CYS A 76 -23.03 3.91 59.32
N PRO A 77 -24.10 3.73 58.52
CA PRO A 77 -24.42 4.63 57.40
C PRO A 77 -24.64 6.09 57.80
N VAL A 78 -25.06 6.34 59.05
CA VAL A 78 -25.41 7.69 59.53
C VAL A 78 -24.21 8.39 60.17
N CYS A 79 -23.65 7.81 61.24
CA CYS A 79 -22.58 8.45 62.00
C CYS A 79 -21.16 7.98 61.64
N LYS A 80 -21.03 6.98 60.74
CA LYS A 80 -19.74 6.37 60.32
C LYS A 80 -18.94 5.69 61.42
N GLN A 81 -19.52 5.48 62.61
CA GLN A 81 -18.89 4.73 63.69
C GLN A 81 -18.74 3.25 63.31
N CYS A 82 -17.55 2.69 63.56
CA CYS A 82 -17.26 1.28 63.39
C CYS A 82 -18.00 0.46 64.45
N TYR A 83 -18.60 -0.67 64.06
CA TYR A 83 -19.34 -1.56 64.95
C TYR A 83 -18.85 -3.04 64.87
N ALA A 84 -17.60 -3.27 64.47
CA ALA A 84 -17.04 -4.63 64.38
C ALA A 84 -17.06 -5.40 65.71
N GLN A 85 -16.96 -4.68 66.84
CA GLN A 85 -16.96 -5.28 68.18
C GLN A 85 -18.37 -5.57 68.70
N HIS A 86 -19.37 -4.81 68.25
CA HIS A 86 -20.77 -4.91 68.65
C HIS A 86 -21.67 -5.00 67.42
N PRO A 87 -21.89 -6.20 66.86
CA PRO A 87 -22.65 -6.36 65.64
C PRO A 87 -24.11 -5.88 65.82
N PRO A 88 -24.80 -5.53 64.72
CA PRO A 88 -26.17 -5.04 64.79
C PRO A 88 -27.10 -6.05 65.47
N ILE A 89 -27.93 -5.56 66.39
CA ILE A 89 -28.86 -6.38 67.17
C ILE A 89 -30.26 -6.22 66.58
N ARG A 90 -30.97 -7.35 66.44
CA ARG A 90 -32.36 -7.37 66.00
C ARG A 90 -33.27 -6.84 67.12
N LEU A 91 -34.15 -5.91 66.76
CA LEU A 91 -35.16 -5.38 67.65
C LEU A 91 -36.43 -6.26 67.57
N TYR A 92 -36.96 -6.61 68.74
CA TYR A 92 -38.23 -7.33 68.87
C TYR A 92 -39.21 -6.44 69.64
N PHE A 93 -40.36 -6.17 69.05
CA PHE A 93 -41.41 -5.39 69.69
C PHE A 93 -42.48 -6.35 70.22
N GLN A 94 -42.65 -6.41 71.54
CA GLN A 94 -43.80 -7.10 72.14
C GLN A 94 -45.01 -6.20 71.98
N SER A 95 -45.95 -6.60 71.13
CA SER A 95 -47.21 -5.89 70.96
C SER A 95 -48.04 -6.08 72.22
N THR A 96 -48.15 -5.06 73.07
CA THR A 96 -49.21 -4.98 74.08
C THR A 96 -50.49 -4.50 73.38
N ALA A 97 -50.98 -5.32 72.45
CA ALA A 97 -52.35 -5.17 71.96
C ALA A 97 -53.28 -5.66 73.07
N ASN A 98 -54.19 -4.77 73.46
CA ASN A 98 -55.14 -4.93 74.53
C ASN A 98 -55.79 -6.32 74.57
N SER A 99 -55.79 -6.86 75.79
CA SER A 99 -56.72 -7.84 76.31
C SER A 99 -58.17 -7.44 76.04
N ASP A 100 -58.84 -8.15 75.14
CA ASP A 100 -60.28 -8.35 75.20
C ASP A 100 -60.52 -9.78 75.71
N SER A 101 -60.83 -9.82 77.00
CA SER A 101 -61.47 -10.91 77.72
C SER A 101 -62.80 -11.30 77.07
N THR A 102 -63.06 -12.59 76.90
CA THR A 102 -64.39 -13.19 77.05
C THR A 102 -64.25 -14.69 77.33
N ASP A 103 -64.54 -15.02 78.59
CA ASP A 103 -65.31 -16.17 79.09
C ASP A 103 -64.76 -17.59 78.84
N ALA A 104 -64.13 -18.24 79.81
CA ALA A 104 -64.73 -18.88 80.99
C ALA A 104 -65.76 -19.97 80.62
N GLU A 105 -65.39 -21.23 80.82
CA GLU A 105 -66.13 -22.21 81.63
C GLU A 105 -65.34 -23.53 81.73
N GLU A 106 -64.73 -23.74 82.89
CA GLU A 106 -64.60 -25.06 83.51
C GLU A 106 -65.84 -25.28 84.39
N PRO A 107 -66.29 -26.55 84.56
CA PRO A 107 -66.62 -26.95 85.91
C PRO A 107 -65.92 -28.25 86.29
N ALA A 108 -64.92 -28.10 87.15
CA ALA A 108 -64.43 -29.15 88.03
C ALA A 108 -65.59 -29.72 88.86
N THR A 109 -65.91 -31.00 88.66
CA THR A 109 -66.65 -31.82 89.64
C THR A 109 -65.80 -33.01 90.04
N ASN A 110 -65.28 -32.91 91.27
CA ASN A 110 -64.87 -33.94 92.23
C ASN A 110 -64.26 -35.28 91.72
N PRO A 111 -62.99 -35.58 92.07
CA PRO A 111 -62.31 -36.81 91.71
C PRO A 111 -62.49 -37.89 92.79
N ASP A 112 -63.72 -38.38 93.02
CA ASP A 112 -63.87 -39.52 93.93
C ASP A 112 -65.14 -40.34 93.66
N ARG A 113 -65.03 -41.28 92.70
CA ARG A 113 -65.81 -42.54 92.62
C ARG A 113 -65.41 -43.35 91.40
N ILE A 114 -64.27 -44.03 91.50
CA ILE A 114 -64.02 -45.20 90.67
C ILE A 114 -64.67 -46.39 91.39
N THR A 115 -65.67 -47.00 90.74
CA THR A 115 -65.81 -48.45 90.47
C THR A 115 -67.29 -48.84 90.46
N ALA A 116 -67.66 -49.61 89.42
CA ALA A 116 -68.86 -50.42 89.23
C ALA A 116 -69.91 -49.88 88.22
N ASN A 117 -69.97 -50.58 87.08
CA ASN A 117 -71.00 -50.59 86.02
C ASN A 117 -71.04 -49.43 85.03
N LEU A 118 -70.10 -49.44 84.07
CA LEU A 118 -70.28 -48.72 82.80
C LEU A 118 -71.39 -49.43 82.01
N PRO A 119 -72.52 -48.79 81.67
CA PRO A 119 -73.61 -49.45 80.95
C PRO A 119 -73.11 -49.93 79.58
N GLN A 120 -73.41 -51.17 79.19
CA GLN A 120 -72.98 -51.82 77.93
C GLN A 120 -73.11 -50.89 76.70
N GLY A 121 -74.14 -50.03 76.66
CA GLY A 121 -74.34 -49.05 75.58
C GLY A 121 -73.29 -47.93 75.50
N ALA A 122 -72.59 -47.59 76.59
CA ALA A 122 -71.47 -46.65 76.57
C ALA A 122 -70.22 -47.28 75.94
N VAL A 123 -69.97 -48.56 76.21
CA VAL A 123 -68.86 -49.32 75.59
C VAL A 123 -69.04 -49.39 74.07
N ILE A 124 -70.24 -49.75 73.60
CA ILE A 124 -70.56 -49.80 72.16
C ILE A 124 -70.37 -48.44 71.48
N ARG A 125 -70.79 -47.33 72.11
CA ARG A 125 -70.56 -45.97 71.58
C ARG A 125 -69.08 -45.62 71.48
N MET A 126 -68.29 -46.02 72.48
CA MET A 126 -66.84 -45.81 72.47
C MET A 126 -66.17 -46.66 71.38
N GLU A 127 -66.56 -47.92 71.20
CA GLU A 127 -66.04 -48.80 70.15
C GLU A 127 -66.34 -48.25 68.74
N LEU A 128 -67.54 -47.72 68.52
CA LEU A 128 -67.87 -47.03 67.26
C LEU A 128 -67.05 -45.75 67.08
N ARG A 129 -66.79 -45.00 68.15
CA ARG A 129 -65.95 -43.80 68.10
C ARG A 129 -64.49 -44.16 67.81
N ILE A 130 -63.96 -45.22 68.41
CA ILE A 130 -62.63 -45.76 68.13
C ILE A 130 -62.54 -46.18 66.67
N SER A 131 -63.51 -46.95 66.17
CA SER A 131 -63.55 -47.40 64.77
C SER A 131 -63.60 -46.21 63.78
N ALA A 132 -64.36 -45.16 64.11
CA ALA A 132 -64.43 -43.95 63.32
C ALA A 132 -63.10 -43.15 63.36
N LEU A 133 -62.43 -43.12 64.52
CA LEU A 133 -61.10 -42.52 64.65
C LEU A 133 -60.05 -43.32 63.87
N ASP A 134 -60.07 -44.65 63.95
CA ASP A 134 -59.16 -45.52 63.20
C ASP A 134 -59.31 -45.34 61.68
N ALA A 135 -60.55 -45.20 61.18
CA ALA A 135 -60.79 -44.89 59.78
C ALA A 135 -60.19 -43.53 59.38
N ARG A 136 -60.34 -42.50 60.23
CA ARG A 136 -59.73 -41.19 60.00
C ARG A 136 -58.20 -41.24 60.08
N VAL A 137 -57.63 -42.01 60.99
CA VAL A 137 -56.18 -42.21 61.09
C VAL A 137 -55.64 -42.85 59.82
N ARG A 138 -56.29 -43.91 59.30
CA ARG A 138 -55.91 -44.54 58.03
C ARG A 138 -56.02 -43.57 56.84
N GLU A 139 -57.07 -42.74 56.81
CA GLU A 139 -57.21 -41.73 55.75
C GLU A 139 -56.10 -40.68 55.80
N VAL A 140 -55.75 -40.20 57.00
CA VAL A 140 -54.63 -39.26 57.19
C VAL A 140 -53.32 -39.93 56.80
N ASP A 141 -53.07 -41.16 57.22
CA ASP A 141 -51.86 -41.92 56.86
C ASP A 141 -51.70 -42.06 55.33
N TYR A 142 -52.78 -42.42 54.63
CA TYR A 142 -52.78 -42.44 53.16
C TYR A 142 -52.46 -41.08 52.55
N LYS A 143 -53.07 -39.99 53.04
CA LYS A 143 -52.82 -38.63 52.56
C LYS A 143 -51.36 -38.21 52.79
N VAL A 144 -50.84 -38.49 53.97
CA VAL A 144 -49.45 -38.20 54.34
C VAL A 144 -48.48 -38.97 53.44
N ASN A 145 -48.68 -40.28 53.28
CA ASN A 145 -47.85 -41.11 52.39
C ASN A 145 -47.93 -40.70 50.92
N ARG A 146 -49.10 -40.24 50.45
CA ARG A 146 -49.25 -39.67 49.11
C ARG A 146 -48.46 -38.38 48.95
N LEU A 147 -48.59 -37.44 49.89
CA LEU A 147 -47.86 -36.17 49.86
C LEU A 147 -46.34 -36.37 49.96
N PHE A 148 -45.86 -37.34 50.75
CA PHE A 148 -44.45 -37.69 50.79
C PHE A 148 -43.92 -38.21 49.46
N ARG A 149 -44.66 -39.08 48.77
CA ARG A 149 -44.28 -39.55 47.41
C ARG A 149 -44.26 -38.41 46.40
N GLU A 150 -45.30 -37.59 46.37
CA GLU A 150 -45.35 -36.41 45.50
C GLU A 150 -44.20 -35.43 45.78
N SER A 151 -43.83 -35.25 47.04
CA SER A 151 -42.68 -34.42 47.43
C SER A 151 -41.36 -35.02 46.94
N ALA A 152 -41.17 -36.33 47.10
CA ALA A 152 -39.98 -37.04 46.62
C ALA A 152 -39.86 -36.99 45.08
N ASP A 153 -40.97 -37.19 44.36
CA ASP A 153 -40.99 -37.10 42.90
C ASP A 153 -40.63 -35.68 42.39
N ARG A 154 -41.12 -34.64 43.09
CA ARG A 154 -40.74 -33.24 42.79
C ARG A 154 -39.26 -33.00 43.05
N GLU A 155 -38.72 -33.49 44.17
CA GLU A 155 -37.31 -33.36 44.51
C GLU A 155 -36.42 -34.05 43.47
N VAL A 156 -36.74 -35.29 43.08
CA VAL A 156 -36.02 -36.01 42.01
C VAL A 156 -36.08 -35.23 40.69
N THR A 157 -37.23 -34.67 40.33
CA THR A 157 -37.37 -33.87 39.11
C THR A 157 -36.47 -32.63 39.14
N LEU A 158 -36.43 -31.92 40.28
CA LEU A 158 -35.56 -30.77 40.46
C LEU A 158 -34.08 -31.15 40.41
N LEU A 159 -33.68 -32.26 41.04
CA LEU A 159 -32.31 -32.76 40.99
C LEU A 159 -31.87 -33.16 39.57
N CYS A 160 -32.74 -33.82 38.81
CA CYS A 160 -32.49 -34.14 37.40
C CYS A 160 -32.28 -32.87 36.56
N GLU A 161 -33.10 -31.84 36.78
CA GLU A 161 -32.98 -30.56 36.06
C GLU A 161 -31.69 -29.81 36.44
N LEU A 162 -31.33 -29.76 37.72
CA LEU A 162 -30.05 -29.17 38.16
C LEU A 162 -28.85 -29.91 37.55
N THR A 163 -28.86 -31.24 37.56
CA THR A 163 -27.80 -32.06 36.96
C THR A 163 -27.67 -31.79 35.45
N ARG A 164 -28.80 -31.64 34.75
CA ARG A 164 -28.83 -31.31 33.32
C ARG A 164 -28.24 -29.92 33.06
N GLN A 165 -28.54 -28.94 33.91
CA GLN A 165 -27.98 -27.60 33.81
C GLN A 165 -26.46 -27.61 34.06
N GLU A 166 -26.00 -28.34 35.07
CA GLU A 166 -24.58 -28.51 35.35
C GLU A 166 -23.84 -29.13 34.16
N GLN A 167 -24.36 -30.20 33.57
CA GLN A 167 -23.79 -30.82 32.37
C GLN A 167 -23.67 -29.80 31.23
N LEU A 168 -24.74 -29.07 30.91
CA LEU A 168 -24.72 -28.05 29.87
C LEU A 168 -23.70 -26.94 30.16
N HIS A 169 -23.59 -26.50 31.41
CA HIS A 169 -22.58 -25.51 31.80
C HIS A 169 -21.16 -26.05 31.64
N THR A 170 -20.90 -27.31 31.99
CA THR A 170 -19.58 -27.92 31.79
C THR A 170 -19.21 -28.01 30.31
N GLU A 171 -20.13 -28.42 29.44
CA GLU A 171 -19.93 -28.47 27.99
C GLU A 171 -19.59 -27.08 27.43
N ASN A 172 -20.36 -26.06 27.82
CA ASN A 172 -20.11 -24.68 27.41
C ASN A 172 -18.74 -24.17 27.88
N ILE A 173 -18.34 -24.49 29.11
CA ILE A 173 -17.02 -24.12 29.64
C ILE A 173 -15.91 -24.79 28.81
N THR A 174 -16.05 -26.07 28.47
CA THR A 174 -15.04 -26.78 27.66
C THR A 174 -14.91 -26.22 26.24
N GLU A 175 -16.04 -25.88 25.60
CA GLU A 175 -16.02 -25.27 24.26
C GLU A 175 -15.42 -23.85 24.30
N LEU A 176 -15.77 -23.04 25.32
CA LEU A 176 -15.14 -21.74 25.52
C LEU A 176 -13.63 -21.87 25.74
N ALA A 177 -13.17 -22.84 26.52
CA ALA A 177 -11.74 -23.09 26.73
C ALA A 177 -11.04 -23.45 25.41
N LYS A 178 -11.67 -24.28 24.56
CA LYS A 178 -11.18 -24.60 23.22
C LYS A 178 -11.08 -23.35 22.34
N LYS A 179 -12.12 -22.52 22.29
CA LYS A 179 -12.11 -21.24 21.53
C LYS A 179 -11.04 -20.28 22.04
N ILE A 180 -10.83 -20.18 23.36
CA ILE A 180 -9.75 -19.38 23.94
C ILE A 180 -8.37 -19.89 23.48
N SER A 181 -8.16 -21.21 23.45
CA SER A 181 -6.91 -21.81 22.96
C SER A 181 -6.66 -21.51 21.47
N GLU A 182 -7.70 -21.57 20.65
CA GLU A 182 -7.66 -21.24 19.22
C GLU A 182 -7.32 -19.76 19.01
N CYS A 183 -7.99 -18.85 19.72
CA CYS A 183 -7.69 -17.41 19.70
C CYS A 183 -6.23 -17.12 20.10
N LYS A 184 -5.70 -17.81 21.12
CA LYS A 184 -4.29 -17.69 21.52
C LYS A 184 -3.35 -18.11 20.39
N ASN A 185 -3.65 -19.22 19.72
CA ASN A 185 -2.85 -19.72 18.59
C ASN A 185 -2.90 -18.79 17.38
N LEU A 186 -4.09 -18.28 17.03
CA LEU A 186 -4.28 -17.31 15.96
C LEU A 186 -3.53 -16.00 16.27
N LYS A 187 -3.57 -15.52 17.52
CA LYS A 187 -2.82 -14.33 17.94
C LYS A 187 -1.30 -14.51 17.78
N LYS A 188 -0.76 -15.69 18.16
CA LYS A 188 0.65 -16.02 17.93
C LYS A 188 1.00 -16.02 16.44
N LYS A 189 0.20 -16.69 15.60
CA LYS A 189 0.39 -16.70 14.14
C LYS A 189 0.37 -15.28 13.56
N ASN A 190 -0.62 -14.46 13.94
CA ASN A 190 -0.73 -13.08 13.51
C ASN A 190 0.50 -12.25 13.92
N SER A 191 1.03 -12.46 15.14
CA SER A 191 2.26 -11.81 15.58
C SER A 191 3.50 -12.22 14.76
N SER A 192 3.59 -13.48 14.32
CA SER A 192 4.67 -13.95 13.42
C SER A 192 4.55 -13.30 12.05
N LEU A 193 3.36 -13.36 11.45
CA LEU A 193 3.09 -12.76 10.13
C LEU A 193 3.36 -11.26 10.14
N SER A 194 3.02 -10.55 11.22
CA SER A 194 3.33 -9.13 11.38
C SER A 194 4.85 -8.85 11.36
N LYS A 195 5.65 -9.71 12.02
CA LYS A 195 7.11 -9.62 12.00
C LYS A 195 7.67 -9.89 10.60
N GLU A 196 7.21 -10.96 9.94
CA GLU A 196 7.62 -11.30 8.57
C GLU A 196 7.29 -10.17 7.59
N LEU A 197 6.09 -9.61 7.68
CA LEU A 197 5.66 -8.48 6.86
C LEU A 197 6.52 -7.23 7.10
N SER A 198 6.94 -6.98 8.34
CA SER A 198 7.87 -5.89 8.67
C SER A 198 9.27 -6.11 8.08
N ALA A 199 9.76 -7.36 8.10
CA ALA A 199 11.05 -7.75 7.54
C ALA A 199 11.04 -7.58 6.01
N LEU A 200 10.03 -8.12 5.33
CA LEU A 200 9.84 -7.97 3.88
C LEU A 200 9.70 -6.51 3.46
N LYS A 201 8.98 -5.68 4.21
CA LYS A 201 8.91 -4.22 3.97
C LYS A 201 10.28 -3.56 4.09
N SER A 202 11.12 -3.98 5.04
CA SER A 202 12.48 -3.45 5.20
C SER A 202 13.38 -3.85 4.03
N GLU A 203 13.27 -5.09 3.55
CA GLU A 203 14.03 -5.60 2.42
C GLU A 203 13.63 -4.93 1.11
N ASN A 204 12.32 -4.75 0.89
CA ASN A 204 11.82 -4.03 -0.27
C ASN A 204 12.35 -2.59 -0.32
N ARG A 205 12.44 -1.90 0.83
CA ARG A 205 13.09 -0.58 0.91
C ARG A 205 14.56 -0.63 0.52
N LYS A 206 15.31 -1.65 0.95
CA LYS A 206 16.73 -1.85 0.56
C LYS A 206 16.87 -2.11 -0.94
N LEU A 207 16.05 -2.99 -1.50
CA LEU A 207 16.04 -3.30 -2.93
C LEU A 207 15.70 -2.06 -3.76
N LYS A 208 14.69 -1.28 -3.35
CA LYS A 208 14.33 -0.02 -4.01
C LYS A 208 15.50 0.97 -4.03
N SER A 209 16.23 1.11 -2.92
CA SER A 209 17.45 1.92 -2.85
C SER A 209 18.56 1.40 -3.77
N ARG A 210 18.76 0.08 -3.84
CA ARG A 210 19.73 -0.55 -4.76
C ARG A 210 19.36 -0.31 -6.22
N CYS A 211 18.10 -0.48 -6.60
CA CYS A 211 17.62 -0.18 -7.95
C CYS A 211 17.88 1.29 -8.30
N ASN A 212 17.57 2.24 -7.41
CA ASN A 212 17.85 3.65 -7.63
C ASN A 212 19.35 3.95 -7.88
N ILE A 213 20.25 3.27 -7.15
CA ILE A 213 21.70 3.41 -7.35
C ILE A 213 22.10 2.86 -8.73
N LEU A 214 21.60 1.67 -9.08
CA LEU A 214 21.89 1.00 -10.35
C LEU A 214 21.40 1.82 -11.54
N THR A 215 20.17 2.33 -11.50
CA THR A 215 19.62 3.22 -12.53
C THR A 215 20.49 4.46 -12.73
N ARG A 216 21.01 5.04 -11.64
CA ARG A 216 21.93 6.18 -11.73
C ARG A 216 23.29 5.80 -12.31
N SER A 217 23.84 4.62 -11.98
CA SER A 217 25.10 4.16 -12.57
C SER A 217 24.95 3.82 -14.05
N GLU A 218 23.85 3.18 -14.43
CA GLU A 218 23.51 2.85 -15.81
C GLU A 218 23.39 4.12 -16.66
N ALA A 219 22.70 5.15 -16.16
CA ALA A 219 22.62 6.44 -16.84
C ALA A 219 24.00 7.10 -17.03
N ARG A 220 24.94 6.90 -16.09
CA ARG A 220 26.33 7.40 -16.24
C ARG A 220 27.10 6.62 -17.29
N THR A 221 27.00 5.30 -17.31
CA THR A 221 27.69 4.46 -18.31
C THR A 221 27.13 4.71 -19.70
N GLN A 222 25.81 4.90 -19.83
CA GLN A 222 25.17 5.22 -21.09
C GLN A 222 25.69 6.54 -21.67
N ARG A 223 25.80 7.60 -20.86
CA ARG A 223 26.38 8.87 -21.32
C ARG A 223 27.81 8.73 -21.83
N LYS A 224 28.65 7.95 -21.12
CA LYS A 224 30.03 7.68 -21.56
C LYS A 224 30.07 6.91 -22.87
N LEU A 225 29.16 5.95 -23.05
CA LEU A 225 29.02 5.21 -24.29
C LEU A 225 28.60 6.13 -25.44
N ASP A 226 27.59 6.98 -25.22
CA ASP A 226 27.12 7.95 -26.22
C ASP A 226 28.23 8.94 -26.61
N GLU A 227 29.05 9.40 -25.65
CA GLU A 227 30.20 10.26 -25.91
C GLU A 227 31.31 9.54 -26.70
N ALA A 228 31.62 8.29 -26.35
CA ALA A 228 32.58 7.47 -27.09
C ALA A 228 32.11 7.19 -28.53
N LEU A 229 30.81 6.95 -28.73
CA LEU A 229 30.22 6.78 -30.06
C LEU A 229 30.35 8.06 -30.90
N LYS A 230 30.10 9.24 -30.32
CA LYS A 230 30.34 10.53 -31.00
C LYS A 230 31.80 10.73 -31.38
N LEU A 231 32.73 10.40 -30.48
CA LEU A 231 34.16 10.52 -30.76
C LEU A 231 34.60 9.57 -31.87
N ASN A 232 34.07 8.35 -31.90
CA ASN A 232 34.34 7.41 -33.00
C ASN A 232 33.86 7.93 -34.34
N GLU A 233 32.68 8.57 -34.42
CA GLU A 233 32.21 9.15 -35.68
C GLU A 233 33.11 10.31 -36.13
N LEU A 234 33.53 11.19 -35.22
CA LEU A 234 34.49 12.26 -35.54
C LEU A 234 35.84 11.71 -36.01
N LEU A 235 36.33 10.65 -35.39
CA LEU A 235 37.56 9.98 -35.82
C LEU A 235 37.42 9.36 -37.21
N LYS A 236 36.26 8.77 -37.52
CA LYS A 236 35.95 8.22 -38.83
C LYS A 236 35.93 9.31 -39.90
N GLU A 237 35.26 10.44 -39.65
CA GLU A 237 35.28 11.60 -40.55
C GLU A 237 36.71 12.11 -40.80
N ARG A 238 37.53 12.20 -39.74
CA ARG A 238 38.94 12.63 -39.85
C ARG A 238 39.78 11.64 -40.66
N MET A 239 39.55 10.34 -40.50
CA MET A 239 40.22 9.30 -41.28
C MET A 239 39.87 9.42 -42.77
N GLU A 240 38.60 9.65 -43.10
CA GLU A 240 38.14 9.87 -44.48
C GLU A 240 38.72 11.17 -45.08
N GLU A 241 38.85 12.23 -44.30
CA GLU A 241 39.52 13.48 -44.71
C GLU A 241 41.01 13.25 -45.01
N LEU A 242 41.75 12.65 -44.08
CA LEU A 242 43.17 12.33 -44.27
C LEU A 242 43.40 11.41 -45.47
N GLN A 243 42.48 10.48 -45.71
CA GLN A 243 42.52 9.63 -46.89
C GLN A 243 42.35 10.43 -48.19
N ARG A 244 41.38 11.35 -48.24
CA ARG A 244 41.21 12.28 -49.38
C ARG A 244 42.44 13.16 -49.60
N GLU A 245 43.08 13.66 -48.54
CA GLU A 245 44.32 14.44 -48.64
C GLU A 245 45.48 13.60 -49.21
N ARG A 246 45.63 12.35 -48.75
CA ARG A 246 46.63 11.41 -49.27
C ARG A 246 46.39 11.09 -50.75
N GLU A 247 45.15 10.87 -51.15
CA GLU A 247 44.78 10.67 -52.56
C GLU A 247 45.04 11.93 -53.39
N GLY A 248 44.80 13.12 -52.84
CA GLY A 248 45.10 14.39 -53.48
C GLY A 248 46.60 14.63 -53.70
N THR A 249 47.43 14.35 -52.69
CA THR A 249 48.89 14.50 -52.76
C THR A 249 49.52 13.50 -53.73
N THR A 250 49.08 12.23 -53.69
CA THR A 250 49.52 11.21 -54.65
C THR A 250 49.14 11.59 -56.09
N ARG A 251 47.91 12.08 -56.32
CA ARG A 251 47.46 12.59 -57.64
C ARG A 251 48.32 13.75 -58.14
N LYS A 252 48.62 14.74 -57.28
CA LYS A 252 49.50 15.88 -57.62
C LYS A 252 50.92 15.43 -57.96
N ALA A 253 51.51 14.55 -57.15
CA ALA A 253 52.85 14.02 -57.39
C ALA A 253 52.94 13.27 -58.73
N LEU A 254 51.91 12.47 -59.03
CA LEU A 254 51.80 11.75 -60.30
C LEU A 254 51.64 12.70 -61.49
N GLY A 255 50.86 13.78 -61.33
CA GLY A 255 50.77 14.87 -62.30
C GLY A 255 52.11 15.56 -62.56
N LYS A 256 52.88 15.87 -61.49
CA LYS A 256 54.22 16.46 -61.61
C LYS A 256 55.18 15.54 -62.37
N ARG A 257 55.24 14.25 -62.01
CA ARG A 257 56.04 13.24 -62.72
C ARG A 257 55.67 13.13 -64.19
N LYS A 258 54.37 13.18 -64.51
CA LYS A 258 53.89 13.21 -65.91
C LYS A 258 54.37 14.46 -66.66
N ALA A 259 54.29 15.64 -66.04
CA ALA A 259 54.76 16.89 -66.65
C ALA A 259 56.29 16.92 -66.84
N GLU A 260 57.06 16.42 -65.87
CA GLU A 260 58.51 16.24 -65.96
C GLU A 260 58.86 15.27 -67.09
N ALA A 261 58.14 14.14 -67.21
CA ALA A 261 58.33 13.19 -68.31
C ALA A 261 58.01 13.79 -69.68
N ILE A 262 56.94 14.60 -69.80
CA ILE A 262 56.62 15.34 -71.03
C ILE A 262 57.72 16.34 -71.36
N SER A 263 58.17 17.13 -70.38
CA SER A 263 59.25 18.11 -70.57
C SER A 263 60.55 17.43 -71.01
N SER A 264 60.90 16.31 -70.39
CA SER A 264 62.07 15.50 -70.77
C SER A 264 61.95 14.96 -72.20
N LYS A 265 60.76 14.50 -72.61
CA LYS A 265 60.51 14.07 -74.00
C LYS A 265 60.65 15.22 -74.99
N LEU A 266 60.06 16.38 -74.70
CA LEU A 266 60.18 17.58 -75.54
C LEU A 266 61.63 18.04 -75.69
N TYR A 267 62.38 18.06 -74.59
CA TYR A 267 63.80 18.39 -74.60
C TYR A 267 64.62 17.41 -75.45
N ALA A 268 64.35 16.10 -75.34
CA ALA A 268 64.97 15.09 -76.18
C ALA A 268 64.65 15.29 -77.67
N SER A 269 63.38 15.58 -78.01
CA SER A 269 62.97 15.88 -79.39
C SER A 269 63.67 17.12 -79.94
N LEU A 270 63.74 18.21 -79.17
CA LEU A 270 64.47 19.43 -79.58
C LEU A 270 65.97 19.18 -79.77
N LYS A 271 66.58 18.35 -78.91
CA LYS A 271 67.98 17.95 -79.04
C LYS A 271 68.21 17.16 -80.32
N ASN A 272 67.33 16.22 -80.63
CA ASN A 272 67.36 15.44 -81.88
C ASN A 272 67.13 16.33 -83.11
N GLU A 273 66.22 17.28 -83.03
CA GLU A 273 65.95 18.24 -84.11
C GLU A 273 67.15 19.16 -84.35
N LYS A 274 67.79 19.68 -83.31
CA LYS A 274 69.03 20.45 -83.41
C LYS A 274 70.17 19.62 -84.01
N ALA A 275 70.33 18.36 -83.58
CA ALA A 275 71.31 17.45 -84.15
C ALA A 275 71.02 17.16 -85.64
N SER A 276 69.75 16.99 -86.01
CA SER A 276 69.30 16.83 -87.39
C SER A 276 69.58 18.08 -88.23
N LYS A 277 69.23 19.28 -87.73
CA LYS A 277 69.54 20.57 -88.38
C LYS A 277 71.05 20.77 -88.52
N LYS A 278 71.85 20.42 -87.52
CA LYS A 278 73.32 20.45 -87.58
C LYS A 278 73.84 19.50 -88.66
N ARG A 279 73.39 18.24 -88.69
CA ARG A 279 73.73 17.27 -89.75
C ARG A 279 73.35 17.79 -91.13
N LYS A 280 72.17 18.41 -91.27
CA LYS A 280 71.73 19.04 -92.53
C LYS A 280 72.63 20.22 -92.91
N ALA A 281 72.98 21.09 -91.97
CA ALA A 281 73.89 22.20 -92.22
C ALA A 281 75.31 21.71 -92.60
N GLU A 282 75.82 20.69 -91.91
CA GLU A 282 77.08 20.03 -92.23
C GLU A 282 77.05 19.36 -93.62
N ALA A 283 75.92 18.72 -93.97
CA ALA A 283 75.70 18.16 -95.30
C ALA A 283 75.66 19.25 -96.37
N VAL A 284 74.94 20.35 -96.15
CA VAL A 284 74.93 21.51 -97.07
C VAL A 284 76.32 22.12 -97.19
N ILE A 285 77.08 22.26 -96.10
CA ILE A 285 78.48 22.72 -96.14
C ILE A 285 79.34 21.75 -96.96
N SER A 286 79.15 20.44 -96.79
CA SER A 286 79.84 19.41 -97.56
C SER A 286 79.49 19.46 -99.04
N ASP A 287 78.22 19.60 -99.39
CA ASP A 287 77.74 19.75 -100.78
C ASP A 287 78.18 21.09 -101.39
N THR A 288 78.24 22.16 -100.59
CA THR A 288 78.78 23.46 -101.02
C THR A 288 80.29 23.36 -101.26
N LYS A 289 81.03 22.64 -100.41
CA LYS A 289 82.44 22.33 -100.66
C LYS A 289 82.61 21.49 -101.92
N ARG A 290 81.76 20.49 -102.14
CA ARG A 290 81.78 19.63 -103.34
C ARG A 290 81.42 20.41 -104.61
N THR A 291 80.44 21.30 -104.58
CA THR A 291 80.09 22.19 -105.69
C THR A 291 81.13 23.28 -105.92
N VAL A 292 81.79 23.81 -104.88
CA VAL A 292 82.95 24.71 -105.02
C VAL A 292 84.14 23.97 -105.64
N ILE A 293 84.33 22.68 -105.35
CA ILE A 293 85.34 21.83 -106.01
C ILE A 293 84.96 21.60 -107.49
N VAL A 294 83.68 21.33 -107.80
CA VAL A 294 83.18 21.17 -109.18
C VAL A 294 83.20 22.48 -109.97
N THR A 295 82.92 23.63 -109.35
CA THR A 295 83.00 24.95 -110.04
C THR A 295 84.43 25.44 -110.16
N LYS A 296 85.36 25.06 -109.26
CA LYS A 296 86.80 25.21 -109.51
C LYS A 296 87.31 24.30 -110.63
N SER A 297 86.68 23.15 -110.87
CA SER A 297 87.04 22.25 -111.97
C SER A 297 86.30 22.54 -113.29
N MET A 298 85.38 23.51 -113.35
CA MET A 298 84.56 23.81 -114.54
C MET A 298 84.71 25.23 -115.11
N VAL A 299 85.72 26.02 -114.69
CA VAL A 299 86.27 27.13 -115.51
C VAL A 299 87.22 26.57 -116.58
N GLY A 300 86.73 25.59 -117.32
CA GLY A 300 87.50 24.84 -118.29
C GLY A 300 86.64 23.90 -119.11
N LYS A 301 85.97 24.45 -120.14
CA LYS A 301 85.26 23.79 -121.26
C LYS A 301 83.83 23.33 -120.97
N LYS A 302 82.88 23.26 -121.90
CA LYS A 302 82.48 23.97 -123.14
C LYS A 302 81.13 23.32 -123.52
N ALA A 303 80.16 24.11 -123.99
CA ALA A 303 79.16 23.79 -125.04
C ALA A 303 78.10 22.64 -124.92
N LEU A 304 76.82 23.04 -125.15
CA LEU A 304 75.81 22.51 -126.11
C LEU A 304 74.97 21.22 -125.86
N VAL A 305 73.64 21.36 -126.10
CA VAL A 305 72.68 20.47 -126.84
C VAL A 305 71.64 19.59 -126.10
N LEU A 306 70.36 20.00 -126.29
CA LEU A 306 69.10 19.32 -126.73
C LEU A 306 68.38 18.14 -126.02
N ASN A 307 67.04 18.35 -125.90
CA ASN A 307 65.83 17.54 -126.22
C ASN A 307 65.37 16.23 -125.51
N GLU A 308 64.03 16.19 -125.34
CA GLU A 308 63.04 15.08 -125.48
C GLU A 308 63.13 13.88 -124.50
N SER A 309 62.08 13.14 -124.10
CA SER A 309 60.61 13.18 -124.20
C SER A 309 60.05 12.00 -123.35
N ALA A 310 58.76 12.08 -122.95
CA ALA A 310 57.78 10.99 -122.73
C ALA A 310 57.98 9.85 -121.69
N GLY A 311 56.88 9.46 -121.01
CA GLY A 311 56.60 8.04 -120.70
C GLY A 311 55.99 7.70 -119.33
N CYS A 312 54.79 7.12 -119.35
CA CYS A 312 53.86 6.73 -118.27
C CYS A 312 54.28 5.59 -117.29
N THR A 313 53.48 5.50 -116.20
CA THR A 313 52.80 4.34 -115.53
C THR A 313 53.04 4.33 -114.01
N ASP A 314 52.26 3.68 -113.14
CA ASP A 314 50.82 3.59 -112.82
C ASP A 314 50.75 2.86 -111.45
N ALA A 315 49.60 2.96 -110.76
CA ALA A 315 49.02 2.04 -109.75
C ALA A 315 49.23 2.21 -108.22
N GLY A 316 48.08 2.46 -107.55
CA GLY A 316 47.62 1.90 -106.24
C GLY A 316 47.99 2.70 -104.97
N GLU A 317 47.12 2.97 -103.98
CA GLU A 317 45.76 2.50 -103.65
C GLU A 317 45.12 3.42 -102.56
N LYS A 318 43.78 3.34 -102.47
CA LYS A 318 42.74 3.98 -101.62
C LYS A 318 43.14 4.27 -100.14
N VAL A 319 42.56 5.26 -99.43
CA VAL A 319 41.15 5.35 -98.98
C VAL A 319 40.74 6.79 -98.64
N SER A 320 39.52 7.13 -99.04
CA SER A 320 38.80 8.38 -98.92
C SER A 320 38.14 8.61 -97.55
N GLY A 321 37.91 9.87 -97.20
CA GLY A 321 37.09 10.28 -96.07
C GLY A 321 36.99 11.80 -95.96
N LYS A 322 36.18 12.43 -96.81
CA LYS A 322 35.67 13.80 -96.63
C LYS A 322 34.18 13.80 -96.92
N ASN A 323 33.40 14.18 -95.90
CA ASN A 323 32.04 14.68 -96.03
C ASN A 323 31.98 16.09 -95.44
N GLU A 324 31.02 16.83 -95.97
CA GLU A 324 30.79 18.26 -95.91
C GLU A 324 30.14 18.76 -94.60
N SER A 325 29.84 20.07 -94.62
CA SER A 325 28.98 20.89 -93.75
C SER A 325 29.70 21.54 -92.57
N SER A 326 30.03 22.83 -92.58
CA SER A 326 29.24 24.07 -92.73
C SER A 326 28.76 24.65 -91.39
N ASN A 327 28.81 25.99 -91.34
CA ASN A 327 28.24 26.94 -90.38
C ASN A 327 28.98 27.09 -89.02
N ALA A 328 29.67 28.20 -88.77
CA ALA A 328 29.22 29.59 -88.62
C ALA A 328 28.77 29.94 -87.18
N THR A 329 29.26 31.12 -86.76
CA THR A 329 28.81 31.99 -85.66
C THR A 329 29.29 31.70 -84.24
N GLY A 330 29.71 32.79 -83.57
CA GLY A 330 29.19 33.00 -82.22
C GLY A 330 30.19 33.29 -81.11
N THR A 331 31.01 34.32 -81.28
CA THR A 331 31.50 35.16 -80.17
C THR A 331 30.30 35.65 -79.34
N GLN A 332 29.93 34.95 -78.25
CA GLN A 332 29.14 35.43 -77.10
C GLN A 332 28.70 34.25 -76.23
N LYS A 333 29.59 33.68 -75.40
CA LYS A 333 29.15 32.71 -74.36
C LYS A 333 30.00 32.66 -73.09
N SER A 334 30.76 33.72 -72.80
CA SER A 334 31.60 33.79 -71.59
C SER A 334 31.10 34.73 -70.48
N VAL A 335 30.02 35.50 -70.70
CA VAL A 335 29.49 36.42 -69.66
C VAL A 335 28.18 35.93 -69.00
N ARG A 336 27.45 35.00 -69.63
CA ARG A 336 26.18 34.47 -69.08
C ARG A 336 26.38 33.41 -67.98
N ARG A 337 27.40 32.55 -68.10
CA ARG A 337 27.68 31.49 -67.11
C ARG A 337 28.19 31.99 -65.75
N VAL A 338 28.80 33.17 -65.70
CA VAL A 338 29.27 33.76 -64.42
C VAL A 338 28.13 34.46 -63.65
N ARG A 339 27.07 34.92 -64.34
CA ARG A 339 25.88 35.50 -63.68
C ARG A 339 24.96 34.43 -63.09
N GLU A 340 24.80 33.28 -63.76
CA GLU A 340 23.98 32.17 -63.23
C GLU A 340 24.60 31.50 -62.00
N LEU A 341 25.92 31.35 -61.94
CA LEU A 341 26.60 30.79 -60.76
C LEU A 341 26.58 31.73 -59.54
N ARG A 342 26.50 33.04 -59.74
CA ARG A 342 26.43 34.03 -58.64
C ARG A 342 25.02 34.10 -58.02
N SER A 343 23.97 33.89 -58.82
CA SER A 343 22.58 33.82 -58.35
C SER A 343 22.32 32.57 -57.49
N LEU A 344 22.88 31.42 -57.88
CA LEU A 344 22.77 30.15 -57.15
C LEU A 344 23.46 30.17 -55.77
N ILE A 345 24.57 30.90 -55.63
CA ILE A 345 25.27 31.05 -54.34
C ILE A 345 24.53 32.00 -53.39
N GLN A 346 23.74 32.93 -53.93
CA GLN A 346 23.03 33.93 -53.12
C GLN A 346 21.67 33.41 -52.62
N SER A 347 21.00 32.50 -53.33
CA SER A 347 19.77 31.86 -52.84
C SER A 347 20.04 30.82 -51.74
N GLN A 348 21.13 30.06 -51.83
CA GLN A 348 21.48 29.07 -50.80
C GLN A 348 21.95 29.68 -49.47
N LYS A 349 22.27 30.97 -49.44
CA LYS A 349 22.66 31.69 -48.21
C LYS A 349 21.44 32.23 -47.43
N ALA A 350 20.29 32.39 -48.08
CA ALA A 350 19.05 32.84 -47.44
C ALA A 350 18.29 31.69 -46.73
N ASP A 351 18.44 30.45 -47.19
CA ASP A 351 17.75 29.29 -46.62
C ASP A 351 18.39 28.74 -45.32
N VAL A 352 19.61 29.18 -44.98
CA VAL A 352 20.34 28.73 -43.78
C VAL A 352 20.02 29.58 -42.54
N GLU A 353 19.40 30.75 -42.69
CA GLU A 353 19.15 31.68 -41.57
C GLU A 353 17.78 31.53 -40.89
N VAL A 354 16.92 30.59 -41.33
CA VAL A 354 15.53 30.45 -40.83
C VAL A 354 15.32 29.25 -39.87
N ALA A 355 16.34 28.43 -39.59
CA ALA A 355 16.18 27.24 -38.76
C ALA A 355 17.03 27.26 -37.47
N LEU A 356 16.71 28.17 -36.54
CA LEU A 356 17.14 28.05 -35.13
C LEU A 356 15.91 28.16 -34.20
N PRO A 357 15.52 27.09 -33.49
CA PRO A 357 14.45 27.17 -32.51
C PRO A 357 14.91 27.97 -31.29
N ARG A 358 14.09 28.97 -30.91
CA ARG A 358 14.20 29.70 -29.64
C ARG A 358 14.12 28.73 -28.47
N ILE A 359 15.26 28.50 -27.80
CA ILE A 359 15.29 27.82 -26.49
C ILE A 359 14.69 28.78 -25.46
N GLY A 360 13.45 28.49 -25.07
CA GLY A 360 12.71 29.21 -24.03
C GLY A 360 13.35 29.01 -22.67
N ASN A 361 13.84 30.10 -22.09
CA ASN A 361 14.29 30.20 -20.71
C ASN A 361 13.08 30.53 -19.82
N ARG A 362 12.50 29.53 -19.16
CA ARG A 362 11.61 29.65 -17.98
C ARG A 362 11.86 28.37 -17.15
N GLY A 363 12.25 28.37 -15.89
CA GLY A 363 12.10 29.37 -14.85
C GLY A 363 11.41 28.71 -13.66
N LYS A 364 12.09 28.77 -12.50
CA LYS A 364 11.59 28.65 -11.12
C LYS A 364 11.52 27.25 -10.52
N GLY A 365 12.51 27.01 -9.66
CA GLY A 365 12.51 25.95 -8.67
C GLY A 365 11.44 26.13 -7.61
N GLN A 366 10.84 25.00 -7.23
CA GLN A 366 10.10 24.86 -5.98
C GLN A 366 11.06 24.36 -4.91
N ARG A 367 11.32 25.22 -3.93
CA ARG A 367 12.04 24.91 -2.70
C ARG A 367 10.98 24.54 -1.66
N SER A 368 10.64 23.26 -1.57
CA SER A 368 9.69 22.75 -0.58
C SER A 368 10.39 22.57 0.76
N LYS A 369 9.86 23.25 1.77
CA LYS A 369 10.30 23.27 3.16
C LYS A 369 10.24 21.86 3.77
N VAL A 370 11.35 21.45 4.39
CA VAL A 370 11.38 20.37 5.39
C VAL A 370 10.87 20.98 6.69
N SER A 371 9.70 20.55 7.13
CA SER A 371 9.21 20.81 8.49
C SER A 371 9.72 19.70 9.40
N LYS A 372 10.47 20.09 10.43
CA LYS A 372 10.68 19.28 11.62
C LYS A 372 9.39 19.37 12.45
N ASN A 373 8.84 18.22 12.81
CA ASN A 373 8.27 17.88 14.12
C ASN A 373 7.92 16.39 14.12
#